data_AF-A0A4V2FRW9-F1
#
_entry.id   AF-A0A4V2FRW9-F1
#
_cell.length_a   1.000
_cell.length_b   1.000
_cell.length_c   1.000
_cell.angle_alpha   90.00
_cell.angle_beta   90.00
_cell.angle_gamma   90.00
#
_symmetry.space_group_name_H-M   'P 1'
#
loop_
_entity.id
_entity.type
_entity.pdbx_description
1 polymer ?
#
loop_
_entity_poly.entity_id
_entity_poly.type
_entity_poly.pdbx_seq_one_letter_code
_entity_poly.pdbx_strand_id
1 'polypeptide(L)' 'MNISLPESLKAFVDEQVAERGYGTSSEYVRELIRKEQDRSQLRALMLQAAASPVVAEMGPGYFAELRDRIRKHAAR' A
#
# COMPACT_ATOMS: atom_id res chain seq x y z
N MET A 1 -7.97 16.26 -16.19
CA MET A 1 -6.79 15.84 -16.97
C MET A 1 -7.30 15.10 -18.21
N ASN A 2 -6.79 15.40 -19.40
CA ASN A 2 -7.16 14.68 -20.63
C ASN A 2 -6.01 13.75 -21.03
N ILE A 3 -6.32 12.49 -21.32
CA ILE A 3 -5.34 11.45 -21.63
C ILE A 3 -5.81 10.72 -22.88
N SER A 4 -4.97 10.67 -23.91
CA SER A 4 -5.25 9.87 -25.11
C SER A 4 -4.79 8.44 -24.89
N LEU A 5 -5.70 7.49 -25.07
CA LEU A 5 -5.42 6.06 -24.96
C LEU A 5 -5.52 5.40 -26.35
N PRO A 6 -4.62 4.47 -26.69
CA PRO A 6 -4.83 3.52 -27.77
C PRO A 6 -6.12 2.73 -27.60
N GLU A 7 -6.71 2.28 -28.70
CA GLU A 7 -8.01 1.58 -28.70
C GLU A 7 -8.03 0.37 -27.76
N SER A 8 -6.95 -0.42 -27.72
CA SER A 8 -6.83 -1.58 -26.83
C SER A 8 -6.91 -1.20 -25.35
N LEU A 9 -6.28 -0.09 -24.96
CA LEU A 9 -6.33 0.39 -23.57
C LEU A 9 -7.68 1.02 -23.25
N LYS A 10 -8.32 1.66 -24.22
CA LYS A 10 -9.69 2.15 -24.06
C LYS A 10 -10.67 0.98 -23.82
N ALA A 11 -10.64 -0.05 -24.65
CA ALA A 11 -11.50 -1.22 -24.51
C ALA A 11 -11.32 -1.90 -23.15
N PHE A 12 -10.07 -2.06 -22.70
CA PHE A 12 -9.78 -2.59 -21.36
C PHE A 12 -10.37 -1.71 -20.25
N VAL A 13 -10.19 -0.39 -20.32
CA VAL A 13 -10.76 0.52 -19.31
C VAL A 13 -12.29 0.44 -19.29
N ASP A 14 -12.94 0.38 -20.45
CA ASP A 14 -14.40 0.29 -20.54
C ASP A 14 -14.94 -1.02 -19.95
N GLU A 15 -14.25 -2.15 -20.17
CA GLU A 15 -14.56 -3.44 -19.52
C GLU A 15 -14.43 -3.33 -17.99
N GLN A 16 -13.32 -2.76 -17.50
CA GLN A 16 -13.11 -2.62 -16.06
C GLN A 16 -14.13 -1.67 -15.40
N VAL A 17 -14.60 -0.65 -16.12
CA VAL A 17 -15.68 0.24 -15.67
C VAL A 17 -16.99 -0.55 -15.54
N ALA A 18 -17.34 -1.36 -16.53
CA ALA A 18 -18.57 -2.16 -16.52
C ALA A 18 -18.56 -3.26 -15.45
N GLU A 19 -17.46 -4.01 -15.32
CA GLU A 19 -17.37 -5.15 -14.40
C GLU A 19 -17.27 -4.73 -12.93
N ARG A 20 -16.55 -3.64 -12.65
CA ARG A 20 -16.27 -3.21 -11.27
C ARG A 20 -17.19 -2.09 -10.78
N GLY A 21 -18.18 -1.70 -11.60
CA GLY A 21 -19.21 -0.73 -11.24
C GLY A 21 -18.71 0.71 -11.12
N TYR A 22 -17.65 1.09 -11.84
CA TYR A 22 -17.22 2.49 -11.87
C TYR A 22 -18.20 3.31 -12.72
N GLY A 23 -18.39 4.59 -12.36
CA GLY A 23 -19.27 5.48 -13.12
C GLY A 23 -18.61 6.06 -14.37
N THR A 24 -17.27 6.14 -14.41
CA THR A 24 -16.52 6.70 -15.54
C THR A 24 -15.12 6.09 -15.69
N SER A 25 -14.55 6.16 -16.89
CA SER A 25 -13.14 5.83 -17.15
C SER A 25 -12.18 6.65 -16.28
N SER A 26 -12.47 7.93 -16.04
CA SER A 26 -11.67 8.79 -15.16
C SER A 26 -11.72 8.38 -13.69
N GLU A 27 -12.76 7.70 -13.24
CA GLU A 27 -12.83 7.12 -11.90
C GLU A 27 -11.91 5.91 -11.78
N TYR A 28 -11.98 4.99 -12.74
CA TYR A 28 -11.08 3.83 -12.78
C TYR A 28 -9.60 4.26 -12.82
N VAL A 29 -9.25 5.24 -13.67
CA VAL A 29 -7.87 5.74 -13.76
C VAL A 29 -7.41 6.40 -12.45
N ARG A 30 -8.28 7.15 -11.76
CA ARG A 30 -7.93 7.73 -10.44
C ARG A 30 -7.65 6.65 -9.40
N GLU A 31 -8.39 5.55 -9.46
CA GLU A 31 -8.15 4.42 -8.58
C GLU A 31 -6.81 3.74 -8.88
N LEU A 32 -6.50 3.50 -10.16
CA LEU A 32 -5.20 2.96 -10.56
C LEU A 32 -4.03 3.83 -10.09
N ILE A 33 -4.17 5.16 -10.16
CA ILE A 33 -3.16 6.10 -9.66
C ILE A 33 -2.97 5.95 -8.15
N ARG A 34 -4.05 5.82 -7.37
CA ARG A 34 -3.94 5.58 -5.91
C ARG A 34 -3.23 4.27 -5.61
N LYS A 35 -3.59 3.20 -6.31
CA LYS A 35 -2.89 1.91 -6.16
C LYS A 35 -1.40 2.01 -6.48
N GLU A 36 -1.04 2.74 -7.53
CA GLU A 36 0.38 2.93 -7.88
C GLU A 36 1.11 3.77 -6.82
N GLN A 37 0.44 4.79 -6.27
CA GLN A 37 0.97 5.57 -5.15
C GLN A 37 1.23 4.67 -3.93
N ASP A 38 0.26 3.83 -3.55
CA ASP A 38 0.40 2.90 -2.42
C ASP A 38 1.53 1.90 -2.65
N ARG A 39 1.64 1.35 -3.87
CA ARG A 39 2.73 0.44 -4.26
C ARG A 39 4.10 1.12 -4.19
N SER A 40 4.19 2.35 -4.67
CA SER A 40 5.42 3.15 -4.63
C SER A 40 5.84 3.45 -3.18
N GLN A 41 4.88 3.83 -2.33
CA GLN A 41 5.12 4.06 -0.92
C GLN A 41 5.60 2.80 -0.19
N LEU A 42 4.93 1.66 -0.41
CA LEU A 42 5.36 0.39 0.16
C LEU A 42 6.77 0.01 -0.29
N ARG A 43 7.07 0.15 -1.59
CA ARG A 43 8.40 -0.13 -2.13
C ARG A 43 9.46 0.74 -1.47
N ALA A 44 9.19 2.02 -1.28
CA ALA A 44 10.12 2.93 -0.59
C ALA A 44 10.39 2.48 0.86
N LEU A 45 9.35 2.09 1.61
CA LEU A 45 9.49 1.57 2.97
C LEU A 45 10.30 0.27 3.00
N MET A 46 10.08 -0.65 2.05
CA MET A 46 10.85 -1.90 1.98
C MET A 46 12.33 -1.65 1.70
N LEU A 47 12.64 -0.71 0.80
CA LEU A 47 14.03 -0.34 0.51
C LEU A 47 14.69 0.33 1.73
N GLN A 48 13.96 1.20 2.43
CA GLN A 48 14.44 1.80 3.68
C GLN A 48 14.71 0.74 4.76
N ALA A 49 13.81 -0.23 4.90
CA ALA A 49 13.98 -1.34 5.84
C ALA A 49 15.16 -2.23 5.45
N ALA A 50 15.34 -2.55 4.18
CA ALA A 50 16.46 -3.36 3.69
C ALA A 50 17.82 -2.67 3.88
N ALA A 51 17.85 -1.33 3.80
CA ALA A 51 19.04 -0.54 4.07
C ALA A 51 19.30 -0.32 5.57
N SER A 52 18.34 -0.65 6.43
CA SER A 52 18.47 -0.45 7.88
C SER A 52 19.38 -1.52 8.52
N PRO A 53 20.18 -1.16 9.54
CA PRO A 53 20.97 -2.15 10.27
C PRO A 53 20.07 -3.18 10.97
N VAL A 54 20.49 -4.45 10.97
CA VAL A 54 19.86 -5.46 11.82
C VAL A 54 20.29 -5.21 13.26
N VAL A 55 19.33 -4.78 14.09
CA VAL A 55 19.62 -4.33 15.47
C VAL A 55 19.65 -5.50 16.46
N ALA A 56 18.75 -6.48 16.33
CA ALA A 56 18.71 -7.67 17.18
C ALA A 56 17.72 -8.72 16.62
N GLU A 57 17.87 -9.97 17.05
CA GLU A 57 16.84 -11.00 16.84
C GLU A 57 15.62 -10.70 17.72
N MET A 58 14.47 -10.46 17.09
CA MET A 58 13.21 -10.23 17.81
C MET A 58 12.53 -11.57 18.14
N GLY A 59 13.09 -12.28 19.12
CA GLY A 59 12.57 -13.56 19.60
C GLY A 59 11.50 -13.45 20.70
N PRO A 60 11.06 -14.58 21.28
CA PRO A 60 10.02 -14.60 22.33
C PRO A 60 10.32 -13.71 23.55
N GLY A 61 11.58 -13.61 23.96
CA GLY A 61 12.02 -12.76 25.07
C GLY A 61 11.79 -11.28 24.81
N TYR A 62 12.17 -10.79 23.62
CA TYR A 62 11.92 -9.42 23.19
C TYR A 62 10.43 -9.05 23.28
N PHE A 63 9.55 -9.93 22.79
CA PHE A 63 8.11 -9.68 22.83
C PHE A 63 7.51 -9.79 24.24
N ALA A 64 8.10 -10.59 25.13
CA ALA A 64 7.69 -10.64 26.54
C ALA A 64 8.00 -9.30 27.23
N GLU A 65 9.21 -8.78 27.08
CA GLU A 65 9.61 -7.48 27.62
C GLU A 65 8.78 -6.33 27.04
N LEU A 66 8.48 -6.37 25.75
CA LEU A 66 7.63 -5.37 25.10
C LEU A 66 6.23 -5.34 25.70
N ARG A 67 5.59 -6.51 25.92
CA ARG A 67 4.27 -6.59 26.55
C ARG A 67 4.28 -6.09 27.99
N ASP A 68 5.31 -6.40 28.75
CA ASP A 68 5.42 -5.94 30.13
C ASP A 68 5.59 -4.42 30.21
N ARG A 69 6.35 -3.83 29.28
CA ARG A 69 6.45 -2.36 29.15
C ARG A 69 5.10 -1.71 28.85
N ILE A 70 4.33 -2.26 27.90
CA ILE A 70 3.00 -1.75 27.56
C ILE A 70 2.06 -1.81 28.77
N ARG A 71 2.01 -2.96 29.48
CA ARG A 71 1.18 -3.13 30.68
C ARG A 71 1.54 -2.15 31.79
N LYS A 72 2.83 -1.95 32.05
CA LYS A 72 3.31 -0.97 33.04
C LYS A 72 2.91 0.45 32.69
N HIS A 73 2.86 0.79 31.41
CA HIS A 73 2.46 2.11 30.96
C HIS A 73 0.94 2.32 31.04
N ALA A 74 0.14 1.28 30.76
CA ALA A 74 -1.32 1.32 30.87
C ALA A 74 -1.84 1.30 32.32
N ALA A 75 -1.00 0.87 33.27
CA ALA A 75 -1.31 0.87 34.70
C ALA A 75 -0.91 2.17 35.44
N ARG A 76 -0.38 3.16 34.70
CA ARG A 76 -0.18 4.54 35.17
C ARG A 76 -1.33 5.42 34.71
#